data_AF-A0A1Z4BMV4-F1
#
_entry.id   AF-A0A1Z4BMV4-F1
#
_cell.length_a   1.000
_cell.length_b   1.000
_cell.length_c   1.000
_cell.angle_alpha   90.00
_cell.angle_beta   90.00
_cell.angle_gamma   90.00
#
_symmetry.space_group_name_H-M   'P 1'
#
loop_
_entity.id
_entity.type
_entity.pdbx_description
1 polymer ?
#
loop_
_entity_poly.entity_id
_entity_poly.type
_entity_poly.pdbx_seq_one_letter_code
_entity_poly.pdbx_strand_id
1 'polypeptide(L)'
;MVRKIILMLFILFNIQCYFRNEYGMVRLKKRNIIKPLEFNSVYSKIDTTVLYKDCSNKYKKAIKFYKDGKVGCFFYVDSTDKTTIDPRRALMGKFELKNGKIYMNFIARNSQVGRFLLKEKSINIEDTLLVTIGEGIFNKDTIVYKKKIIPKDWLIYSPDW
;
A
#
# COMPACT_ATOMS: atom_id res chain seq x y z
N MET A 1 -10.56 44.16 5.60
CA MET A 1 -9.36 43.32 5.35
C MET A 1 -9.45 41.95 6.02
N VAL A 2 -9.86 41.87 7.30
CA VAL A 2 -10.02 40.61 8.07
C VAL A 2 -10.92 39.58 7.40
N ARG A 3 -12.07 39.97 6.81
CA ARG A 3 -12.95 39.06 6.05
C ARG A 3 -12.25 38.37 4.86
N LYS A 4 -11.34 39.06 4.16
CA LYS A 4 -10.58 38.50 3.03
C LYS A 4 -9.53 37.50 3.52
N ILE A 5 -8.92 37.75 4.67
CA ILE A 5 -7.94 36.85 5.32
C ILE A 5 -8.62 35.56 5.81
N ILE A 6 -9.79 35.67 6.44
CA ILE A 6 -10.59 34.51 6.88
C ILE A 6 -11.02 33.65 5.68
N LEU A 7 -11.46 34.28 4.58
CA LEU A 7 -11.82 33.57 3.36
C LEU A 7 -10.61 32.84 2.75
N MET A 8 -9.42 33.46 2.76
CA MET A 8 -8.19 32.86 2.27
C MET A 8 -7.75 31.65 3.13
N LEU A 9 -7.86 31.76 4.47
CA LEU A 9 -7.62 30.65 5.39
C LEU A 9 -8.59 29.48 5.14
N PHE A 10 -9.88 29.77 4.95
CA PHE A 10 -10.89 28.74 4.64
C PHE A 10 -10.63 28.02 3.31
N ILE A 11 -10.16 28.74 2.31
CA ILE A 11 -9.76 28.14 1.02
C ILE A 11 -8.52 27.25 1.22
N LEU A 12 -7.52 27.68 2.00
CA LEU A 12 -6.30 26.92 2.26
C LEU A 12 -6.54 25.60 3.02
N PHE A 13 -7.50 25.54 3.95
CA PHE A 13 -7.84 24.30 4.67
C PHE A 13 -8.54 23.26 3.78
N ASN A 14 -9.21 23.67 2.70
CA ASN A 14 -9.93 22.76 1.81
C ASN A 14 -9.06 22.19 0.67
N ILE A 15 -7.83 22.68 0.48
CA ILE A 15 -6.89 22.22 -0.57
C ILE A 15 -6.15 20.93 -0.16
N GLN A 16 -6.32 20.43 1.07
CA GLN A 16 -5.70 19.15 1.44
C GLN A 16 -6.32 17.96 0.69
N CYS A 17 -5.64 17.51 -0.36
CA CYS A 17 -5.97 16.31 -1.14
C CYS A 17 -5.78 14.99 -0.37
N TYR A 18 -5.30 15.07 0.88
CA TYR A 18 -5.04 13.94 1.74
C TYR A 18 -5.58 14.19 3.14
N PHE A 19 -5.81 13.12 3.88
CA PHE A 19 -6.20 13.15 5.29
C PHE A 19 -5.53 11.99 6.05
N ARG A 20 -5.69 11.95 7.37
CA ARG A 20 -5.35 10.77 8.18
C ARG A 20 -6.63 10.11 8.63
N ASN A 21 -6.70 8.80 8.53
CA ASN A 21 -7.79 8.05 9.12
C ASN A 21 -7.55 7.80 10.62
N GLU A 22 -8.48 7.09 11.25
CA GLU A 22 -8.49 6.75 12.68
C GLU A 22 -7.26 5.93 13.12
N TYR A 23 -6.56 5.27 12.19
CA TYR A 23 -5.34 4.51 12.45
C TYR A 23 -4.06 5.33 12.19
N GLY A 24 -4.19 6.64 11.96
CA GLY A 24 -3.08 7.53 11.65
C GLY A 24 -2.50 7.35 10.25
N MET A 25 -3.11 6.53 9.40
CA MET A 25 -2.62 6.22 8.06
C MET A 25 -3.00 7.33 7.09
N VAL A 26 -2.08 7.68 6.19
CA VAL A 26 -2.33 8.69 5.16
C VAL A 26 -3.31 8.14 4.13
N ARG A 27 -4.35 8.92 3.84
CA ARG A 27 -5.41 8.62 2.86
C ARG A 27 -5.55 9.74 1.85
N LEU A 28 -6.00 9.42 0.64
CA LEU A 28 -6.27 10.40 -0.43
C LEU A 28 -7.78 10.67 -0.50
N LYS A 29 -8.20 11.94 -0.61
CA LYS A 29 -9.63 12.32 -0.55
C LYS A 29 -10.48 11.87 -1.76
N LYS A 30 -9.92 11.68 -2.98
CA LYS A 30 -10.59 10.98 -4.11
C LYS A 30 -9.73 10.85 -5.40
N ARG A 31 -9.78 9.62 -5.96
CA ARG A 31 -9.63 9.06 -7.33
C ARG A 31 -8.59 9.47 -8.40
N ASN A 32 -7.97 10.65 -8.46
CA ASN A 32 -7.32 11.04 -9.74
C ASN A 32 -5.78 11.07 -9.79
N ILE A 33 -5.05 10.60 -8.77
CA ILE A 33 -3.59 10.67 -8.82
C ILE A 33 -2.96 9.43 -9.49
N ILE A 34 -3.68 8.30 -9.57
CA ILE A 34 -3.10 7.06 -10.08
C ILE A 34 -4.05 6.44 -11.09
N LYS A 35 -3.69 6.55 -12.37
CA LYS A 35 -4.47 6.01 -13.49
C LYS A 35 -4.80 4.52 -13.23
N PRO A 36 -6.04 4.07 -13.48
CA PRO A 36 -6.35 2.66 -13.46
C PRO A 36 -5.42 1.94 -14.43
N LEU A 37 -4.84 0.84 -13.98
CA LEU A 37 -4.01 0.01 -14.81
C LEU A 37 -4.90 -0.79 -15.75
N GLU A 38 -4.64 -0.67 -17.04
CA GLU A 38 -5.11 -1.67 -17.98
C GLU A 38 -4.42 -3.01 -17.69
N PHE A 39 -5.11 -4.10 -18.01
CA PHE A 39 -4.67 -5.48 -18.14
C PHE A 39 -5.04 -6.49 -17.02
N ASN A 40 -5.81 -7.49 -17.46
CA ASN A 40 -6.09 -8.75 -16.76
C ASN A 40 -4.86 -9.63 -16.52
N SER A 41 -3.75 -9.41 -17.25
CA SER A 41 -2.56 -10.26 -17.21
C SER A 41 -1.84 -10.23 -15.86
N VAL A 42 -1.98 -9.17 -15.06
CA VAL A 42 -1.32 -9.08 -13.76
C VAL A 42 -1.85 -10.13 -12.78
N TYR A 43 -3.14 -10.48 -12.85
CA TYR A 43 -3.74 -11.47 -11.95
C TYR A 43 -3.25 -12.90 -12.17
N SER A 44 -2.52 -13.18 -13.27
CA SER A 44 -1.78 -14.44 -13.43
C SER A 44 -0.49 -14.51 -12.59
N LYS A 45 -0.02 -13.36 -12.07
CA LYS A 45 1.25 -13.21 -11.34
C LYS A 45 1.06 -12.85 -9.87
N ILE A 46 -0.16 -12.56 -9.44
CA ILE A 46 -0.50 -12.24 -8.06
C ILE A 46 -1.71 -13.06 -7.62
N ASP A 47 -1.83 -13.26 -6.31
CA ASP A 47 -3.00 -13.87 -5.72
C ASP A 47 -3.66 -12.86 -4.76
N THR A 48 -4.90 -12.49 -5.05
CA THR A 48 -5.67 -11.50 -4.25
C THR A 48 -6.35 -12.14 -3.03
N THR A 49 -6.38 -13.47 -2.96
CA THR A 49 -7.05 -14.25 -1.90
C THR A 49 -6.13 -14.61 -0.74
N VAL A 50 -4.85 -14.27 -0.85
CA VAL A 50 -3.82 -14.62 0.14
C VAL A 50 -3.21 -13.39 0.78
N LEU A 51 -2.29 -13.65 1.71
CA LEU A 51 -1.41 -12.68 2.33
C LEU A 51 0.04 -13.14 2.14
N TYR A 52 0.91 -12.26 1.67
CA TYR A 52 2.34 -12.53 1.57
C TYR A 52 3.01 -12.03 2.85
N LYS A 53 3.51 -12.95 3.70
CA LYS A 53 4.11 -12.60 5.01
C LYS A 53 5.63 -12.57 4.91
N ASP A 54 6.24 -11.53 5.49
CA ASP A 54 7.69 -11.37 5.55
C ASP A 54 8.34 -12.53 6.32
N CYS A 55 9.26 -13.25 5.68
CA CYS A 55 9.95 -14.40 6.24
C CYS A 55 10.92 -14.03 7.36
N SER A 56 11.44 -12.80 7.38
CA SER A 56 12.28 -12.30 8.49
C SER A 56 11.47 -12.12 9.77
N ASN A 57 10.13 -12.04 9.64
CA ASN A 57 9.18 -11.74 10.70
C ASN A 57 9.45 -10.41 11.43
N LYS A 58 10.34 -9.57 10.88
CA LYS A 58 10.66 -8.25 11.42
C LYS A 58 9.42 -7.37 11.25
N TYR A 59 8.93 -6.80 12.36
CA TYR A 59 7.68 -6.04 12.43
C TYR A 59 6.42 -6.81 11.99
N LYS A 60 6.47 -8.14 11.85
CA LYS A 60 5.36 -8.97 11.33
C LYS A 60 4.72 -8.36 10.07
N LYS A 61 5.55 -7.91 9.12
CA LYS A 61 5.12 -7.21 7.91
C LYS A 61 4.39 -8.17 6.96
N ALA A 62 3.38 -7.67 6.26
CA ALA A 62 2.69 -8.44 5.23
C ALA A 62 2.19 -7.58 4.07
N ILE A 63 2.09 -8.19 2.88
CA ILE A 63 1.59 -7.57 1.65
C ILE A 63 0.32 -8.30 1.21
N LYS A 64 -0.73 -7.54 0.87
CA LYS A 64 -1.95 -8.06 0.27
C LYS A 64 -2.27 -7.32 -1.02
N PHE A 65 -2.43 -8.07 -2.10
CA PHE A 65 -2.93 -7.54 -3.36
C PHE A 65 -4.45 -7.61 -3.39
N TYR A 66 -5.05 -6.63 -4.06
CA TYR A 66 -6.48 -6.51 -4.29
C TYR A 66 -6.73 -6.23 -5.78
N LYS A 67 -8.00 -6.24 -6.17
CA LYS A 67 -8.43 -5.85 -7.50
C LYS A 67 -8.06 -4.38 -7.80
N ASP A 68 -8.11 -4.02 -9.08
CA ASP A 68 -7.88 -2.67 -9.61
C ASP A 68 -6.51 -2.09 -9.28
N GLY A 69 -5.49 -2.96 -9.29
CA GLY A 69 -4.10 -2.57 -9.08
C GLY A 69 -3.81 -2.07 -7.68
N LYS A 70 -4.62 -2.42 -6.66
CA LYS A 70 -4.44 -1.95 -5.27
C LYS A 70 -3.61 -2.91 -4.44
N VAL A 71 -2.70 -2.39 -3.63
CA VAL A 71 -1.87 -3.19 -2.72
C VAL A 71 -1.83 -2.53 -1.34
N GLY A 72 -1.96 -3.34 -0.29
CA GLY A 72 -1.80 -2.91 1.10
C GLY A 72 -0.53 -3.51 1.70
N CYS A 73 0.24 -2.68 2.39
CA CYS A 73 1.36 -3.10 3.21
C CYS A 73 1.00 -2.92 4.69
N PHE A 74 1.03 -4.02 5.44
CA PHE A 74 0.60 -4.12 6.83
C PHE A 74 1.79 -4.34 7.74
N PHE A 75 1.70 -3.82 8.96
CA PHE A 75 2.68 -4.03 10.03
C PHE A 75 1.98 -4.63 11.23
N TYR A 76 2.72 -5.40 12.03
CA TYR A 76 2.24 -6.04 13.25
C TYR A 76 1.05 -6.97 13.00
N VAL A 77 1.08 -7.74 11.90
CA VAL A 77 -0.01 -8.65 11.54
C VAL A 77 -0.06 -9.83 12.50
N ASP A 78 -1.25 -10.08 13.04
CA ASP A 78 -1.57 -11.24 13.86
C ASP A 78 -2.29 -12.30 13.00
N SER A 79 -1.90 -13.57 13.12
CA SER A 79 -2.57 -14.68 12.43
C SER A 79 -3.90 -15.10 13.05
N THR A 80 -4.24 -14.57 14.22
CA THR A 80 -5.48 -14.89 14.95
C THR A 80 -6.51 -13.77 14.91
N ASP A 81 -6.09 -12.55 14.56
CA ASP A 81 -6.95 -11.37 14.53
C ASP A 81 -7.04 -10.77 13.12
N LYS A 82 -8.22 -10.96 12.49
CA LYS A 82 -8.52 -10.45 11.16
C LYS A 82 -8.48 -8.94 11.06
N THR A 83 -8.70 -8.22 12.17
CA THR A 83 -8.69 -6.75 12.16
C THR A 83 -7.29 -6.20 11.88
N THR A 84 -6.23 -6.99 12.11
CA THR A 84 -4.85 -6.59 11.81
C THR A 84 -4.58 -6.43 10.31
N ILE A 85 -5.43 -7.01 9.45
CA ILE A 85 -5.37 -6.86 7.99
C ILE A 85 -6.47 -5.94 7.45
N ASP A 86 -7.14 -5.15 8.29
CA ASP A 86 -8.07 -4.12 7.85
C ASP A 86 -7.33 -3.09 6.96
N PRO A 87 -7.72 -2.88 5.70
CA PRO A 87 -7.06 -1.97 4.78
C PRO A 87 -6.90 -0.54 5.31
N ARG A 88 -7.76 -0.08 6.23
CA ARG A 88 -7.61 1.21 6.90
C ARG A 88 -6.34 1.29 7.76
N ARG A 89 -5.75 0.16 8.15
CA ARG A 89 -4.46 0.07 8.84
C ARG A 89 -3.26 -0.04 7.89
N ALA A 90 -3.49 -0.27 6.61
CA ALA A 90 -2.41 -0.47 5.64
C ALA A 90 -1.77 0.84 5.20
N LEU A 91 -0.46 0.78 4.89
CA LEU A 91 0.13 1.70 3.93
C LEU A 91 -0.54 1.43 2.59
N MET A 92 -1.24 2.43 2.08
CA MET A 92 -1.91 2.30 0.79
C MET A 92 -0.88 2.30 -0.33
N GLY A 93 -1.12 1.48 -1.32
CA GLY A 93 -0.35 1.47 -2.53
C GLY A 93 -1.13 1.03 -3.75
N LYS A 94 -0.47 1.20 -4.88
CA LYS A 94 -0.89 0.69 -6.18
C LYS A 94 0.25 -0.13 -6.76
N PHE A 95 -0.07 -1.17 -7.53
CA PHE A 95 0.92 -2.01 -8.18
C PHE A 95 0.65 -2.12 -9.67
N GLU A 96 1.69 -2.24 -10.48
CA GLU A 96 1.62 -2.43 -11.93
C GLU A 96 2.55 -3.56 -12.38
N LEU A 97 2.24 -4.20 -13.51
CA LEU A 97 3.14 -5.15 -14.15
C LEU A 97 3.87 -4.45 -15.30
N LYS A 98 5.19 -4.42 -15.26
CA LYS A 98 6.05 -3.92 -16.34
C LYS A 98 7.18 -4.91 -16.58
N ASN A 99 7.38 -5.32 -17.82
CA ASN A 99 8.46 -6.25 -18.22
C ASN A 99 8.52 -7.52 -17.34
N GLY A 100 7.36 -8.11 -17.05
CA GLY A 100 7.23 -9.32 -16.21
C GLY A 100 7.47 -9.11 -14.71
N LYS A 101 7.67 -7.86 -14.26
CA LYS A 101 7.97 -7.50 -12.87
C LYS A 101 6.84 -6.65 -12.28
N ILE A 102 6.54 -6.85 -11.01
CA ILE A 102 5.48 -6.13 -10.30
C ILE A 102 6.11 -4.93 -9.59
N TYR A 103 5.72 -3.72 -9.95
CA TYR A 103 6.17 -2.48 -9.33
C TYR A 103 5.09 -1.96 -8.40
N MET A 104 5.40 -1.82 -7.12
CA MET A 104 4.50 -1.32 -6.09
C MET A 104 4.91 0.09 -5.69
N ASN A 105 3.94 0.99 -5.59
CA ASN A 105 4.13 2.36 -5.13
C ASN A 105 3.28 2.57 -3.89
N PHE A 106 3.92 2.77 -2.73
CA PHE A 106 3.24 3.07 -1.48
C PHE A 106 3.34 4.56 -1.14
N ILE A 107 2.26 5.14 -0.63
CA ILE A 107 2.27 6.50 -0.13
C ILE A 107 2.76 6.47 1.32
N ALA A 108 3.98 6.97 1.54
CA ALA A 108 4.62 7.02 2.85
C ALA A 108 4.83 8.45 3.32
N ARG A 109 5.11 8.59 4.62
CA ARG A 109 5.51 9.86 5.22
C ARG A 109 6.66 9.63 6.18
N ASN A 110 7.68 10.47 6.07
CA ASN A 110 8.78 10.60 7.01
C ASN A 110 8.70 12.02 7.63
N SER A 111 9.11 12.18 8.88
CA SER A 111 9.11 13.48 9.57
C SER A 111 10.05 14.50 8.93
N GLN A 112 11.15 14.04 8.34
CA GLN A 112 12.20 14.85 7.73
C GLN A 112 11.87 15.22 6.28
N VAL A 113 11.42 14.25 5.48
CA VAL A 113 11.22 14.42 4.02
C VAL A 113 9.76 14.72 3.67
N GLY A 114 8.86 14.72 4.66
CA GLY A 114 7.44 14.84 4.41
C GLY A 114 6.90 13.58 3.72
N ARG A 115 6.04 13.75 2.71
CA ARG A 115 5.39 12.62 2.02
C ARG A 115 6.17 12.25 0.77
N PHE A 116 6.29 10.96 0.51
CA PHE A 116 7.01 10.45 -0.64
C PHE A 116 6.43 9.11 -1.11
N LEU A 117 6.73 8.76 -2.37
CA LEU A 117 6.37 7.47 -2.93
C LEU A 117 7.50 6.48 -2.66
N LEU A 118 7.20 5.44 -1.88
CA LEU A 118 8.05 4.27 -1.75
C LEU A 118 7.84 3.39 -2.98
N LYS A 119 8.84 3.36 -3.85
CA LYS A 119 8.88 2.46 -5.00
C LYS A 119 9.54 1.17 -4.57
N GLU A 120 8.76 0.10 -4.56
CA GLU A 120 9.24 -1.25 -4.31
C GLU A 120 9.06 -2.06 -5.58
N LYS A 121 10.05 -2.88 -5.92
CA LYS A 121 10.01 -3.74 -7.09
C LYS A 121 9.94 -5.17 -6.63
N SER A 122 9.10 -5.96 -7.27
CA SER A 122 8.90 -7.33 -6.89
C SER A 122 8.84 -8.31 -8.05
N ILE A 123 9.28 -9.52 -7.75
CA ILE A 123 9.23 -10.68 -8.64
C ILE A 123 8.51 -11.77 -7.85
N ASN A 124 7.46 -12.33 -8.45
CA ASN A 124 6.82 -13.50 -7.91
C ASN A 124 7.49 -14.76 -8.49
N ILE A 125 7.92 -15.66 -7.61
CA ILE A 125 8.46 -16.98 -7.91
C ILE A 125 7.60 -17.97 -7.12
N GLU A 126 6.64 -18.59 -7.81
CA GLU A 126 5.68 -19.57 -7.24
C GLU A 126 4.91 -19.01 -6.03
N ASP A 127 5.26 -19.46 -4.82
CA ASP A 127 4.66 -19.06 -3.55
C ASP A 127 5.48 -17.97 -2.83
N THR A 128 6.48 -17.40 -3.49
CA THR A 128 7.39 -16.41 -2.91
C THR A 128 7.32 -15.09 -3.66
N LEU A 129 7.12 -14.01 -2.91
CA LEU A 129 7.25 -12.65 -3.43
C LEU A 129 8.58 -12.06 -2.95
N LEU A 130 9.52 -11.88 -3.87
CA LEU A 130 10.76 -11.18 -3.61
C LEU A 130 10.53 -9.69 -3.83
N VAL A 131 10.73 -8.87 -2.81
CA VAL A 131 10.54 -7.43 -2.87
C VAL A 131 11.86 -6.72 -2.63
N THR A 132 12.39 -6.07 -3.65
CA THR A 132 13.53 -5.18 -3.56
C THR A 132 13.06 -3.78 -3.18
N ILE A 133 13.61 -3.27 -2.08
CA ILE A 133 13.37 -1.93 -1.56
C ILE A 133 14.58 -1.06 -1.87
N GLY A 134 14.36 0.23 -2.13
CA GLY A 134 15.47 1.19 -2.26
C GLY A 134 16.12 1.23 -3.64
N GLU A 135 15.37 1.08 -4.74
CA GLU A 135 15.88 1.56 -6.03
C GLU A 135 16.03 3.11 -5.95
N GLY A 136 17.22 3.59 -5.55
CA GLY A 136 17.55 5.01 -5.36
C GLY A 136 18.43 5.31 -4.13
N ILE A 137 17.90 6.11 -3.19
CA ILE A 137 18.62 6.80 -2.09
C ILE A 137 19.01 5.88 -0.92
N PHE A 138 18.43 4.68 -0.83
CA PHE A 138 18.65 3.74 0.29
C PHE A 138 19.45 2.52 -0.17
N ASN A 139 20.12 1.85 0.77
CA ASN A 139 20.74 0.54 0.48
C ASN A 139 19.71 -0.42 -0.08
N LYS A 140 20.09 -1.11 -1.16
CA LYS A 140 19.24 -2.05 -1.87
C LYS A 140 19.10 -3.33 -1.05
N ASP A 141 17.98 -3.48 -0.36
CA ASP A 141 17.64 -4.70 0.37
C ASP A 141 16.57 -5.49 -0.37
N THR A 142 16.65 -6.82 -0.32
CA THR A 142 15.60 -7.71 -0.82
C THR A 142 14.95 -8.44 0.35
N ILE A 143 13.65 -8.24 0.51
CA ILE A 143 12.83 -8.92 1.50
C ILE A 143 12.08 -10.06 0.82
N VAL A 144 12.09 -11.22 1.48
CA VAL A 144 11.40 -12.42 1.02
C VAL A 144 10.06 -12.53 1.74
N TYR A 145 8.96 -12.64 0.99
CA TYR A 145 7.64 -12.91 1.55
C TYR A 145 7.12 -14.25 1.06
N LYS A 146 6.50 -15.02 1.95
CA LYS A 146 5.88 -16.31 1.61
C LYS A 146 4.36 -16.18 1.57
N LYS A 147 3.75 -16.79 0.56
CA LYS A 147 2.31 -16.90 0.38
C LYS A 147 1.70 -17.63 1.58
N LYS A 148 0.67 -17.03 2.17
CA LYS A 148 -0.11 -17.62 3.26
C LYS A 148 -1.60 -17.50 2.95
N ILE A 149 -2.26 -18.66 2.90
CA ILE A 149 -3.71 -18.73 2.82
C ILE A 149 -4.29 -18.14 4.12
N ILE A 150 -5.29 -17.28 3.98
CA ILE A 150 -6.05 -16.71 5.09
C ILE A 150 -7.47 -17.28 5.09
N PRO A 151 -8.15 -17.30 6.25
CA PRO A 151 -9.54 -17.73 6.33
C PRO A 151 -10.45 -16.94 5.37
N LYS A 152 -11.47 -17.60 4.80
CA LYS A 152 -12.35 -16.96 3.80
C LYS A 152 -13.09 -15.75 4.36
N ASP A 153 -13.46 -15.77 5.63
CA ASP A 153 -14.13 -14.65 6.31
C ASP A 153 -13.20 -13.44 6.53
N TRP A 154 -11.90 -13.57 6.29
CA TRP A 154 -10.94 -12.46 6.30
C TRP A 154 -10.90 -11.72 4.96
N LEU A 155 -11.49 -12.27 3.90
CA LEU A 155 -11.59 -11.67 2.57
C LEU A 155 -12.72 -10.63 2.45
N ILE A 156 -13.40 -10.32 3.56
CA ILE A 156 -14.47 -9.31 3.62
C ILE A 156 -13.96 -7.88 3.39
N TYR A 157 -12.66 -7.66 3.60
CA TYR A 157 -12.09 -6.32 3.56
C TYR A 157 -11.78 -5.86 2.14
N SER A 158 -12.23 -4.65 1.81
CA SER A 158 -11.91 -3.95 0.56
C SER A 158 -11.18 -2.64 0.85
N PRO A 159 -10.14 -2.26 0.08
CA PRO A 159 -9.44 -1.00 0.28
C PRO A 159 -10.34 0.22 0.09
N ASP A 160 -10.14 1.23 0.94
CA ASP A 160 -10.83 2.52 0.92
C ASP A 160 -10.25 3.53 -0.10
N TRP A 161 -9.21 3.15 -0.84
CA TRP A 161 -8.54 3.95 -1.89
C TRP A 161 -8.67 3.37 -3.30
#